data_AF-A0A9E5PW36-F1
#
_entry.id   AF-A0A9E5PW36-F1
#
_cell.length_a   1.000
_cell.length_b   1.000
_cell.length_c   1.000
_cell.angle_alpha   90.00
_cell.angle_beta   90.00
_cell.angle_gamma   90.00
#
_symmetry.space_group_name_H-M   'P 1'
#
loop_
_entity.id
_entity.type
_entity.pdbx_description
1 polymer ?
#
loop_
_entity_poly.entity_id
_entity_poly.type
_entity_poly.pdbx_seq_one_letter_code
_entity_poly.pdbx_strand_id
1 'polypeptide(L)' 'DELGPVIPAERILLLAAEEDHFFDADILRDMWARWGHPEIHWYPTSHMGFIPHMPSAIGHLRRFINGLSRP' A
#
# COMPACT_ATOMS: atom_id res chain seq x y z
N ASP A 1 19.60 -8.33 2.92
CA ASP A 1 18.39 -9.14 3.03
C ASP A 1 17.57 -8.87 1.77
N GLU A 2 17.40 -9.87 0.89
CA GLU A 2 17.02 -9.69 -0.53
C GLU A 2 15.62 -9.08 -0.74
N LEU A 3 14.77 -9.06 0.28
CA LEU A 3 13.40 -8.53 0.24
C LEU A 3 13.22 -7.21 1.04
N GLY A 4 14.32 -6.51 1.32
CA GLY A 4 14.27 -5.21 2.00
C GLY A 4 13.86 -4.06 1.06
N PRO A 5 13.24 -2.99 1.59
CA PRO A 5 12.92 -1.82 0.78
C PRO A 5 14.22 -1.11 0.35
N VAL A 6 14.27 -0.65 -0.89
CA VAL A 6 15.42 0.10 -1.44
C VAL A 6 15.22 1.63 -1.36
N ILE A 7 14.08 2.06 -0.83
CA ILE A 7 13.75 3.46 -0.58
C ILE A 7 13.22 3.63 0.86
N PRO A 8 13.32 4.83 1.45
CA PRO A 8 12.75 5.12 2.77
C PRO A 8 11.25 4.80 2.86
N ALA A 9 10.80 4.33 4.04
CA ALA A 9 9.42 3.88 4.27
C ALA A 9 8.39 4.98 3.99
N GLU A 10 8.72 6.23 4.31
CA GLU A 10 7.88 7.40 4.04
C GLU A 10 7.65 7.67 2.56
N ARG A 11 8.42 7.02 1.67
CA ARG A 11 8.29 7.12 0.20
C ARG A 11 7.60 5.90 -0.42
N ILE A 12 7.11 4.97 0.39
CA ILE A 12 6.39 3.78 -0.05
C ILE A 12 4.92 3.94 0.29
N LEU A 13 4.06 3.73 -0.72
CA LEU A 13 2.62 3.60 -0.54
C LEU A 13 2.21 2.18 -0.93
N LEU A 14 1.54 1.48 -0.03
CA LEU A 14 0.91 0.19 -0.28
C LEU A 14 -0.58 0.39 -0.59
N LEU A 15 -1.09 -0.30 -1.60
CA LEU A 15 -2.51 -0.37 -1.93
C LEU A 15 -2.96 -1.81 -1.69
N ALA A 16 -3.82 -2.03 -0.70
CA ALA A 16 -4.15 -3.38 -0.24
C ALA A 16 -5.66 -3.64 -0.21
N ALA A 17 -6.07 -4.79 -0.73
CA ALA A 17 -7.44 -5.28 -0.63
C ALA A 17 -7.63 -6.00 0.72
N GLU A 18 -8.69 -5.67 1.45
CA GLU A 18 -8.96 -6.27 2.77
C GLU A 18 -9.29 -7.77 2.69
N GLU A 19 -9.82 -8.22 1.54
CA GLU A 19 -10.29 -9.59 1.31
C GLU A 19 -9.44 -10.30 0.24
N ASP A 20 -8.19 -9.87 0.02
CA ASP A 20 -7.30 -10.48 -0.97
C ASP A 20 -6.81 -11.86 -0.50
N HIS A 21 -7.07 -12.90 -1.30
CA HIS A 21 -6.59 -14.26 -1.05
C HIS A 21 -5.26 -14.58 -1.74
N PHE A 22 -4.81 -13.75 -2.68
CA PHE A 22 -3.50 -13.87 -3.32
C PHE A 22 -2.40 -13.21 -2.48
N PHE A 23 -2.72 -12.05 -1.90
CA PHE A 23 -1.84 -11.31 -1.01
C PHE A 23 -2.41 -11.35 0.40
N ASP A 24 -2.15 -12.46 1.09
CA ASP A 24 -2.65 -12.70 2.44
C ASP A 24 -2.29 -11.55 3.40
N ALA A 25 -3.26 -11.12 4.21
CA ALA A 25 -3.13 -9.97 5.09
C ALA A 25 -2.03 -10.14 6.14
N ASP A 26 -1.74 -11.36 6.59
CA ASP A 26 -0.69 -11.62 7.57
C ASP A 26 0.69 -11.52 6.93
N ILE A 27 0.84 -12.02 5.69
CA ILE A 27 2.07 -11.82 4.90
C ILE A 27 2.31 -10.33 4.67
N LEU A 28 1.25 -9.57 4.36
CA LEU A 28 1.36 -8.12 4.19
C LEU A 28 1.79 -7.43 5.49
N ARG A 29 1.26 -7.84 6.66
CA ARG A 29 1.65 -7.28 7.96
C ARG A 29 3.13 -7.52 8.27
N ASP A 30 3.63 -8.73 8.00
CA ASP A 30 5.04 -9.06 8.21
C ASP A 30 5.95 -8.23 7.30
N MET A 31 5.57 -8.09 6.02
CA MET A 31 6.27 -7.21 5.07
C MET A 31 6.23 -5.75 5.54
N TRP A 32 5.06 -5.26 5.97
CA TRP A 32 4.86 -3.89 6.45
C TRP A 32 5.73 -3.55 7.65
N ALA A 33 5.80 -4.45 8.64
CA ALA A 33 6.67 -4.30 9.80
C ALA A 33 8.15 -4.28 9.39
N ARG A 34 8.56 -5.22 8.52
CA ARG A 34 9.94 -5.29 8.00
C ARG A 34 10.33 -4.06 7.19
N TRP A 35 9.38 -3.42 6.51
CA TRP A 35 9.60 -2.25 5.68
C TRP A 35 9.52 -0.93 6.45
N GLY A 36 9.38 -0.96 7.78
CA GLY A 36 9.38 0.24 8.60
C GLY A 36 8.03 0.96 8.65
N HIS A 37 6.94 0.21 8.48
CA HIS A 37 5.56 0.72 8.58
C HIS A 37 5.20 1.79 7.52
N PRO A 38 5.41 1.54 6.21
CA PRO A 38 5.01 2.48 5.17
C PRO A 38 3.49 2.71 5.16
N GLU A 39 3.04 3.77 4.48
CA GLU A 39 1.62 4.11 4.40
C GLU A 39 0.83 3.03 3.64
N ILE A 40 -0.36 2.67 4.14
CA ILE A 40 -1.26 1.71 3.47
C ILE A 40 -2.61 2.36 3.23
N HIS A 41 -3.09 2.27 1.98
CA HIS A 41 -4.48 2.50 1.63
C HIS A 41 -5.21 1.17 1.44
N TRP A 42 -6.16 0.91 2.34
CA TRP A 42 -7.03 -0.26 2.29
C TRP A 42 -8.29 0.03 1.48
N TYR A 43 -8.76 -0.98 0.74
CA TYR A 43 -10.05 -0.95 0.06
C TYR A 43 -10.85 -2.25 0.33
N PRO A 44 -12.17 -2.15 0.59
CA PRO A 44 -12.95 -3.23 1.21
C PRO A 44 -13.46 -4.24 0.16
N THR A 45 -12.54 -4.98 -0.46
CA THR A 45 -12.86 -6.01 -1.45
C THR A 45 -11.69 -6.96 -1.64
N SER A 46 -11.86 -7.97 -2.50
CA SER A 46 -10.80 -8.88 -2.92
C SER A 46 -10.05 -8.36 -4.15
N HIS A 47 -9.02 -9.07 -4.61
CA HIS A 47 -8.09 -8.62 -5.66
C HIS A 47 -8.76 -8.00 -6.90
N MET A 48 -9.72 -8.73 -7.50
CA MET A 48 -10.42 -8.29 -8.71
C MET A 48 -11.46 -7.20 -8.45
N GLY A 49 -11.89 -7.03 -7.21
CA GLY A 49 -12.77 -5.94 -6.81
C GLY A 49 -12.06 -4.58 -6.80
N PHE A 50 -10.76 -4.52 -7.11
CA PHE A 50 -10.03 -3.25 -7.23
C PHE A 50 -10.66 -2.26 -8.22
N ILE A 51 -11.26 -2.73 -9.33
CA ILE A 51 -11.70 -1.84 -10.44
C ILE A 51 -12.67 -0.74 -9.97
N PRO A 52 -13.79 -1.04 -9.27
CA PRO A 52 -14.66 -0.01 -8.70
C PRO A 52 -13.97 0.93 -7.69
N HIS A 53 -12.91 0.48 -7.02
CA HIS A 53 -12.19 1.23 -6.00
C HIS A 53 -10.96 2.00 -6.53
N MET A 54 -10.64 1.83 -7.82
CA MET A 54 -9.55 2.51 -8.48
C MET A 54 -9.59 4.05 -8.32
N PRO A 55 -10.75 4.74 -8.38
CA PRO A 55 -10.81 6.18 -8.11
C PRO A 55 -10.32 6.55 -6.71
N SER A 56 -10.62 5.73 -5.69
CA SER A 56 -10.14 5.94 -4.32
C SER A 56 -8.63 5.78 -4.25
N ALA A 57 -8.10 4.69 -4.80
CA ALA A 57 -6.66 4.40 -4.82
C ALA A 57 -5.85 5.47 -5.55
N ILE A 58 -6.32 5.92 -6.73
CA ILE A 58 -5.69 7.01 -7.48
C ILE A 58 -5.76 8.33 -6.70
N GLY A 59 -6.89 8.63 -6.08
CA GLY A 59 -7.04 9.82 -5.24
C GLY A 59 -6.05 9.83 -4.08
N HIS A 60 -5.85 8.67 -3.46
CA HIS A 60 -4.89 8.49 -2.38
C HIS A 60 -3.44 8.62 -2.84
N LEU A 61 -3.08 7.96 -3.94
CA LEU A 61 -1.76 8.07 -4.57
C LEU A 61 -1.40 9.53 -4.88
N ARG A 62 -2.34 10.30 -5.44
CA ARG A 62 -2.13 11.73 -5.72
C ARG A 62 -1.84 12.53 -4.44
N ARG A 63 -2.60 12.29 -3.36
CA ARG A 63 -2.37 12.95 -2.07
C ARG A 63 -1.01 12.59 -1.50
N PHE A 64 -0.64 11.32 -1.55
CA PHE A 64 0.65 10.81 -1.10
C PHE A 64 1.82 11.51 -1.83
N ILE A 65 1.82 11.49 -3.18
CA ILE A 65 2.86 12.15 -3.99
C ILE A 65 2.94 13.66 -3.72
N ASN A 66 1.79 14.33 -3.59
CA ASN A 66 1.75 15.75 -3.25
C ASN A 66 2.32 16.03 -1.86
N GLY A 67 2.15 15.10 -0.91
CA GLY A 67 2.75 15.15 0.42
C GLY A 67 4.27 15.06 0.39
N LEU A 68 4.83 14.17 -0.46
CA LEU A 68 6.28 14.01 -0.64
C LEU A 68 6.97 15.25 -1.23
N SER A 69 6.21 16.09 -1.94
CA SER A 69 6.73 17.30 -2.61
C SER A 69 6.73 18.53 -1.70
N ARG A 70 6.21 18.42 -0.47
CA ARG A 70 6.27 19.48 0.53
C ARG A 70 7.61 19.42 1.27
N PRO A 71 8.33 20.55 1.41
CA PRO A 71 9.62 20.60 2.10
C PRO A 71 9.50 20.29 3.60
#